data_AF-A0AAV4VYZ2-F1
#
_entry.id   AF-A0AAV4VYZ2-F1
#
_cell.length_a   1.000
_cell.length_b   1.000
_cell.length_c   1.000
_cell.angle_alpha   90.00
_cell.angle_beta   90.00
_cell.angle_gamma   90.00
#
_symmetry.space_group_name_H-M   'P 1'
#
loop_
_entity.id
_entity.type
_entity.pdbx_description
1 polymer ?
#
loop_
_entity_poly.entity_id
_entity_poly.type
_entity_poly.pdbx_seq_one_letter_code
_entity_poly.pdbx_strand_id
1 'polypeptide(L)'
;MLKNDIFRLKMYSEWISVPATRNAEDKRWSVLHTLPANAGRDVVIAVIKPLASNLGISTPSCDPSVLVSDKQVHWCMEVICFGLGLPLSEHEAIRDCVNVYCEWMLALTKPKVCVPKCICEDPNMYTRNMLNHLYNLFLPRNDNSADIINRQAVLCHRVLRTIETVAQESTIIERETWDAFLLFLLAINDTLLAPPSVPDDIGSHLCERILGVLVEVWLLACHRSFPSPSLWKTFRELACSWRHRIALVDQWNKVNLALTTHVLQFMYGSHFPTAKISDDDSHLVPTDMSNECIAQAWFRLLHTLGNPVDLCRPEVISQTPKFYHFALSSEMVIDPCQHPCLAVLPQIFYKAMKGISNLVDVFLGIAQPDIEEPVHIPRTYSQPTSSSSSTPPHNRRGFSKNLPKDPTNKGMQKASLISNLTSVKSGVNQPLCHNLSSNC
;
A
#
# COMPACT_ATOMS: atom_id res chain seq x y z
N MET A 1 -30.12 -21.73 19.48
CA MET A 1 -29.62 -21.49 18.12
C MET A 1 -29.79 -20.00 17.73
N LEU A 2 -29.45 -19.06 18.64
CA LEU A 2 -29.72 -17.62 18.48
C LEU A 2 -28.69 -16.73 19.24
N LYS A 3 -27.47 -17.24 19.46
CA LYS A 3 -26.37 -16.51 20.12
C LYS A 3 -25.11 -16.34 19.26
N ASN A 4 -25.09 -16.87 18.03
CA ASN A 4 -23.92 -16.82 17.15
C ASN A 4 -24.04 -15.80 16.01
N ASP A 5 -25.19 -15.16 15.82
CA ASP A 5 -25.39 -14.21 14.70
C ASP A 5 -25.00 -12.76 15.03
N ILE A 6 -24.90 -12.39 16.31
CA ILE A 6 -24.50 -11.04 16.72
C ILE A 6 -22.99 -10.79 16.52
N PHE A 7 -22.16 -11.85 16.55
CA PHE A 7 -20.71 -11.75 16.29
C PHE A 7 -20.32 -11.85 14.80
N ARG A 8 -21.29 -11.94 13.89
CA ARG A 8 -21.06 -12.04 12.44
C ARG A 8 -21.55 -10.83 11.64
N LEU A 9 -21.86 -9.71 12.28
CA LEU A 9 -21.85 -8.43 11.58
C LEU A 9 -20.38 -8.09 11.26
N LYS A 10 -19.85 -8.69 10.19
CA LYS A 10 -18.57 -8.28 9.62
C LYS A 10 -18.73 -6.80 9.27
N MET A 11 -17.92 -5.95 9.89
CA MET A 11 -17.80 -4.54 9.57
C MET A 11 -17.74 -4.38 8.03
N TYR A 12 -18.66 -3.59 7.48
CA TYR A 12 -18.85 -3.37 6.03
C TYR A 12 -19.48 -4.50 5.20
N SER A 13 -20.09 -5.51 5.80
CA SER A 13 -20.76 -6.60 5.07
C SER A 13 -21.83 -6.13 4.08
N GLU A 14 -22.56 -5.06 4.41
CA GLU A 14 -23.65 -4.51 3.58
C GLU A 14 -23.18 -3.55 2.47
N TRP A 15 -21.92 -3.12 2.50
CA TRP A 15 -21.39 -2.11 1.59
C TRP A 15 -20.62 -2.75 0.43
N ILE A 16 -20.50 -2.08 -0.71
CA ILE A 16 -19.74 -2.57 -1.86
C ILE A 16 -18.40 -1.85 -1.90
N SER A 17 -17.29 -2.59 -2.06
CA SER A 17 -15.97 -1.97 -2.23
C SER A 17 -15.85 -1.35 -3.62
N VAL A 18 -15.14 -0.23 -3.68
CA VAL A 18 -14.85 0.48 -4.93
C VAL A 18 -13.63 -0.18 -5.57
N PRO A 19 -13.67 -0.56 -6.85
CA PRO A 19 -12.54 -1.20 -7.52
C PRO A 19 -11.47 -0.15 -7.88
N ALA A 20 -10.79 0.42 -6.87
CA ALA A 20 -9.89 1.57 -7.00
C ALA A 20 -8.80 1.37 -8.08
N THR A 21 -8.07 0.26 -8.01
CA THR A 21 -6.99 -0.07 -8.97
C THR A 21 -7.53 -0.20 -10.40
N ARG A 22 -8.64 -0.93 -10.59
CA ARG A 22 -9.26 -1.10 -11.91
C ARG A 22 -9.75 0.23 -12.48
N ASN A 23 -10.39 1.06 -11.64
CA ASN A 23 -10.83 2.39 -12.06
C ASN A 23 -9.65 3.29 -12.47
N ALA A 24 -8.51 3.17 -11.79
CA ALA A 24 -7.29 3.87 -12.17
C ALA A 24 -6.72 3.33 -13.50
N GLU A 25 -6.72 2.02 -13.70
CA GLU A 25 -6.30 1.38 -14.96
C GLU A 25 -7.17 1.79 -16.15
N ASP A 26 -8.47 1.94 -15.97
CA ASP A 26 -9.40 2.35 -17.03
C ASP A 26 -9.20 3.83 -17.43
N LYS A 27 -8.76 4.68 -16.50
CA LYS A 27 -8.64 6.14 -16.70
C LYS A 27 -7.23 6.64 -16.98
N ARG A 28 -6.25 5.75 -17.07
CA ARG A 28 -4.83 6.12 -17.28
C ARG A 28 -4.45 6.39 -18.73
N TRP A 29 -5.37 6.17 -19.67
CA TRP A 29 -5.07 6.17 -21.09
C TRP A 29 -5.20 7.56 -21.71
N SER A 30 -4.35 7.81 -22.69
CA SER A 30 -4.36 9.01 -23.52
C SER A 30 -4.51 8.62 -24.99
N VAL A 31 -5.11 9.51 -25.79
CA VAL A 31 -5.25 9.31 -27.24
C VAL A 31 -3.90 9.09 -27.93
N LEU A 32 -2.79 9.58 -27.37
CA LEU A 32 -1.45 9.36 -27.94
C LEU A 32 -1.04 7.87 -27.91
N HIS A 33 -1.68 7.04 -27.09
CA HIS A 33 -1.45 5.59 -27.09
C HIS A 33 -1.95 4.91 -28.37
N THR A 34 -2.82 5.54 -29.16
CA THR A 34 -3.25 5.01 -30.46
C THR A 34 -2.29 5.38 -31.59
N LEU A 35 -1.29 6.23 -31.31
CA LEU A 35 -0.28 6.65 -32.28
C LEU A 35 0.99 5.78 -32.15
N PRO A 36 1.85 5.73 -33.18
CA PRO A 36 3.15 5.09 -33.07
C PRO A 36 3.97 5.68 -31.91
N ALA A 37 4.60 4.83 -31.09
CA ALA A 37 5.27 5.24 -29.86
C ALA A 37 6.31 6.37 -30.07
N ASN A 38 7.08 6.32 -31.17
CA ASN A 38 8.06 7.35 -31.49
C ASN A 38 7.40 8.72 -31.71
N ALA A 39 6.26 8.76 -32.41
CA ALA A 39 5.53 10.00 -32.65
C ALA A 39 4.96 10.56 -31.33
N GLY A 40 4.37 9.70 -30.49
CA GLY A 40 3.88 10.11 -29.17
C GLY A 40 4.98 10.70 -28.29
N ARG A 41 6.14 10.07 -28.26
CA ARG A 41 7.32 10.54 -27.50
C ARG A 41 7.77 11.92 -27.98
N ASP A 42 7.92 12.10 -29.28
CA ASP A 42 8.42 13.37 -29.83
C ASP A 42 7.40 14.52 -29.59
N VAL A 43 6.10 14.22 -29.62
CA VAL A 43 5.04 15.17 -29.22
C VAL A 43 5.19 15.55 -27.74
N VAL A 44 5.40 14.59 -26.83
CA VAL A 44 5.62 14.89 -25.41
C VAL A 44 6.78 15.85 -25.24
N ILE A 45 7.95 15.52 -25.79
CA ILE A 45 9.16 16.31 -25.62
C ILE A 45 8.97 17.75 -26.13
N ALA A 46 8.34 17.90 -27.30
CA ALA A 46 8.13 19.21 -27.91
C ALA A 46 7.14 20.09 -27.14
N VAL A 47 6.09 19.49 -26.56
CA VAL A 47 5.00 20.22 -25.89
C VAL A 47 5.31 20.49 -24.42
N ILE A 48 5.90 19.53 -23.70
CA ILE A 48 6.07 19.66 -22.26
C ILE A 48 7.21 20.59 -21.88
N LYS A 49 8.28 20.62 -22.69
CA LYS A 49 9.49 21.39 -22.39
C LYS A 49 9.22 22.89 -22.23
N PRO A 50 8.45 23.57 -23.12
CA PRO A 50 8.04 24.96 -22.91
C PRO A 50 7.21 25.16 -21.63
N LEU A 51 6.26 24.26 -21.34
CA LEU A 51 5.41 24.37 -20.15
C LEU A 51 6.23 24.24 -18.86
N ALA A 52 7.13 23.26 -18.79
CA ALA A 52 8.00 23.03 -17.65
C ALA A 52 9.00 24.18 -17.42
N SER A 53 9.51 24.77 -18.51
CA SER A 53 10.41 25.92 -18.41
C SER A 53 9.75 27.17 -17.80
N ASN A 54 8.42 27.30 -17.92
CA ASN A 54 7.67 28.44 -17.39
C ASN A 54 7.26 28.28 -15.90
N LEU A 55 7.59 27.16 -15.24
CA LEU A 55 7.16 26.92 -13.86
C LEU A 55 7.91 27.77 -12.80
N GLY A 56 8.97 28.48 -13.20
CA GLY A 56 9.79 29.29 -12.29
C GLY A 56 10.57 28.45 -11.28
N ILE A 57 10.93 27.21 -11.64
CA ILE A 57 11.70 26.30 -10.77
C ILE A 57 13.18 26.69 -10.76
N SER A 58 13.70 27.13 -11.91
CA SER A 58 15.09 27.54 -12.08
C SER A 58 15.27 29.07 -12.09
N THR A 59 14.19 29.82 -12.25
CA THR A 59 14.18 31.30 -12.34
C THR A 59 13.15 31.89 -11.38
N PRO A 60 13.48 32.96 -10.64
CA PRO A 60 12.61 33.52 -9.59
C PRO A 60 11.35 34.23 -10.11
N SER A 61 11.26 34.46 -11.42
CA SER A 61 10.06 34.99 -12.08
C SER A 61 9.46 33.93 -13.00
N CYS A 62 8.14 33.92 -13.05
CA CYS A 62 7.32 32.99 -13.79
C CYS A 62 6.33 33.82 -14.63
N ASP A 63 6.20 33.50 -15.93
CA ASP A 63 5.31 34.24 -16.83
C ASP A 63 3.89 33.65 -16.79
N PRO A 64 2.86 34.45 -17.11
CA PRO A 64 1.50 33.97 -17.23
C PRO A 64 1.38 32.77 -18.18
N SER A 65 0.50 31.82 -17.84
CA SER A 65 0.27 30.65 -18.69
C SER A 65 -0.15 31.04 -20.11
N VAL A 66 0.44 30.39 -21.11
CA VAL A 66 0.03 30.53 -22.52
C VAL A 66 -1.26 29.79 -22.86
N LEU A 67 -1.71 28.89 -21.97
CA LEU A 67 -2.94 28.12 -22.15
C LEU A 67 -4.13 28.93 -21.61
N VAL A 68 -5.03 29.33 -22.52
CA VAL A 68 -6.13 30.27 -22.22
C VAL A 68 -7.52 29.64 -22.27
N SER A 69 -7.65 28.40 -22.75
CA SER A 69 -8.93 27.71 -22.90
C SER A 69 -8.87 26.26 -22.43
N ASP A 70 -10.02 25.70 -22.04
CA ASP A 70 -10.15 24.30 -21.63
C ASP A 70 -9.65 23.34 -22.69
N LYS A 71 -9.96 23.60 -23.97
CA LYS A 71 -9.51 22.75 -25.08
C LYS A 71 -7.99 22.63 -25.16
N GLN A 72 -7.28 23.74 -24.92
CA GLN A 72 -5.81 23.74 -24.93
C GLN A 72 -5.24 22.98 -23.73
N VAL A 73 -5.82 23.18 -22.54
CA VAL A 73 -5.38 22.45 -21.33
C VAL A 73 -5.65 20.96 -21.45
N HIS A 74 -6.85 20.55 -21.87
CA HIS A 74 -7.18 19.13 -22.06
C HIS A 74 -6.24 18.47 -23.07
N TRP A 75 -5.91 19.14 -24.18
CA TRP A 75 -4.93 18.61 -25.13
C TRP A 75 -3.54 18.44 -24.51
N CYS A 76 -3.06 19.41 -23.74
CA CYS A 76 -1.81 19.26 -22.99
C CYS A 76 -1.89 18.14 -21.95
N MET A 77 -3.04 17.93 -21.32
CA MET A 77 -3.24 16.84 -20.36
C MET A 77 -3.16 15.45 -21.03
N GLU A 78 -3.66 15.29 -22.25
CA GLU A 78 -3.47 14.05 -23.04
C GLU A 78 -1.98 13.77 -23.27
N VAL A 79 -1.21 14.82 -23.59
CA VAL A 79 0.23 14.71 -23.80
C VAL A 79 0.95 14.33 -22.49
N ILE A 80 0.62 15.00 -21.38
CA ILE A 80 1.21 14.70 -20.06
C ILE A 80 0.85 13.28 -19.61
N CYS A 81 -0.40 12.85 -19.81
CA CYS A 81 -0.87 11.51 -19.50
C CYS A 81 0.00 10.43 -20.18
N PHE A 82 0.24 10.58 -21.49
CA PHE A 82 1.14 9.70 -22.23
C PHE A 82 2.60 9.83 -21.75
N GLY A 83 3.06 11.05 -21.51
CA GLY A 83 4.41 11.36 -21.02
C GLY A 83 4.77 10.66 -19.71
N LEU A 84 3.82 10.58 -18.77
CA LEU A 84 3.97 9.87 -17.49
C LEU A 84 4.13 8.34 -17.65
N GLY A 85 3.73 7.81 -18.81
CA GLY A 85 3.86 6.39 -19.18
C GLY A 85 5.14 6.06 -19.94
N LEU A 86 5.97 7.05 -20.29
CA LEU A 86 7.19 6.81 -21.09
C LEU A 86 8.20 5.89 -20.39
N PRO A 87 9.08 5.22 -21.17
CA PRO A 87 10.23 4.52 -20.61
C PRO A 87 11.14 5.48 -19.84
N LEU A 88 11.77 4.99 -18.76
CA LEU A 88 12.60 5.81 -17.88
C LEU A 88 13.91 6.32 -18.53
N SER A 89 14.24 5.86 -19.74
CA SER A 89 15.25 6.50 -20.60
C SER A 89 14.90 7.96 -20.91
N GLU A 90 13.61 8.29 -20.99
CA GLU A 90 13.09 9.65 -21.22
C GLU A 90 12.84 10.39 -19.88
N HIS A 91 13.74 10.22 -18.91
CA HIS A 91 13.58 10.74 -17.55
C HIS A 91 13.25 12.24 -17.51
N GLU A 92 13.91 13.05 -18.33
CA GLU A 92 13.70 14.50 -18.37
C GLU A 92 12.24 14.84 -18.76
N ALA A 93 11.67 14.15 -19.75
CA ALA A 93 10.30 14.37 -20.19
C ALA A 93 9.29 13.94 -19.11
N ILE A 94 9.53 12.81 -18.44
CA ILE A 94 8.68 12.34 -17.33
C ILE A 94 8.74 13.32 -16.16
N ARG A 95 9.95 13.79 -15.81
CA ARG A 95 10.15 14.79 -14.76
C ARG A 95 9.35 16.06 -15.07
N ASP A 96 9.48 16.59 -16.28
CA ASP A 96 8.78 17.78 -16.73
C ASP A 96 7.25 17.59 -16.68
N CYS A 97 6.73 16.43 -17.10
CA CYS A 97 5.32 16.05 -16.97
C CYS A 97 4.85 16.08 -15.51
N VAL A 98 5.59 15.40 -14.62
CA VAL A 98 5.29 15.37 -13.18
C VAL A 98 5.21 16.77 -12.63
N ASN A 99 6.13 17.66 -13.02
CA ASN A 99 6.18 18.97 -12.41
C ASN A 99 5.29 20.06 -12.97
N VAL A 100 4.81 19.91 -14.20
CA VAL A 100 3.64 20.64 -14.67
C VAL A 100 2.40 20.25 -13.84
N TYR A 101 2.12 18.96 -13.65
CA TYR A 101 0.97 18.53 -12.84
C TYR A 101 1.07 18.89 -11.37
N CYS A 102 2.24 18.73 -10.75
CA CYS A 102 2.43 19.18 -9.37
C CYS A 102 2.15 20.67 -9.20
N GLU A 103 2.59 21.52 -10.14
CA GLU A 103 2.32 22.95 -10.08
C GLU A 103 0.83 23.25 -10.33
N TRP A 104 0.19 22.59 -11.30
CA TRP A 104 -1.22 22.80 -11.61
C TRP A 104 -2.16 22.36 -10.47
N MET A 105 -1.82 21.31 -9.73
CA MET A 105 -2.61 20.89 -8.54
C MET A 105 -2.61 21.93 -7.42
N LEU A 106 -1.60 22.82 -7.35
CA LEU A 106 -1.58 23.94 -6.39
C LEU A 106 -2.65 25.01 -6.70
N ALA A 107 -3.40 24.87 -7.80
CA ALA A 107 -4.65 25.61 -8.01
C ALA A 107 -5.69 25.38 -6.90
N LEU A 108 -5.64 24.23 -6.22
CA LEU A 108 -6.46 23.97 -5.05
C LEU A 108 -6.02 24.77 -3.82
N THR A 109 -4.84 25.39 -3.82
CA THR A 109 -4.31 26.17 -2.70
C THR A 109 -4.16 27.64 -3.10
N LYS A 110 -2.94 28.07 -3.42
CA LYS A 110 -2.59 29.40 -3.91
C LYS A 110 -1.79 29.25 -5.20
N PRO A 111 -2.46 29.28 -6.38
CA PRO A 111 -1.78 29.07 -7.65
C PRO A 111 -0.80 30.20 -7.98
N LYS A 112 0.30 29.83 -8.66
CA LYS A 112 1.17 30.79 -9.35
C LYS A 112 0.54 31.25 -10.67
N VAL A 113 1.07 32.34 -11.22
CA VAL A 113 0.61 32.91 -12.50
C VAL A 113 0.82 32.01 -13.73
N CYS A 114 1.74 31.03 -13.69
CA CYS A 114 1.88 30.03 -14.76
C CYS A 114 0.76 29.00 -14.81
N VAL A 115 -0.04 28.87 -13.75
CA VAL A 115 -1.15 27.94 -13.73
C VAL A 115 -2.25 28.49 -14.67
N PRO A 116 -2.71 27.71 -15.67
CA PRO A 116 -3.75 28.13 -16.60
C PRO A 116 -5.02 28.62 -15.90
N LYS A 117 -5.62 29.70 -16.40
CA LYS A 117 -6.81 30.34 -15.79
C LYS A 117 -8.00 29.37 -15.66
N CYS A 118 -8.25 28.53 -16.65
CA CYS A 118 -9.31 27.52 -16.61
C CYS A 118 -9.09 26.49 -15.49
N ILE A 119 -7.84 26.13 -15.16
CA ILE A 119 -7.55 25.27 -14.01
C ILE A 119 -7.85 26.02 -12.71
N CYS A 120 -7.51 27.31 -12.61
CA CYS A 120 -7.86 28.11 -11.44
C CYS A 120 -9.38 28.32 -11.27
N GLU A 121 -10.14 28.30 -12.36
CA GLU A 121 -11.60 28.44 -12.35
C GLU A 121 -12.33 27.14 -11.93
N ASP A 122 -11.80 25.96 -12.28
CA ASP A 122 -12.32 24.65 -11.83
C ASP A 122 -11.20 23.69 -11.37
N PRO A 123 -10.54 23.98 -10.23
CA PRO A 123 -9.37 23.22 -9.80
C PRO A 123 -9.72 21.78 -9.38
N ASN A 124 -10.94 21.55 -8.90
CA ASN A 124 -11.43 20.24 -8.48
C ASN A 124 -11.61 19.28 -9.66
N MET A 125 -12.25 19.70 -10.76
CA MET A 125 -12.38 18.85 -11.95
C MET A 125 -11.01 18.49 -12.54
N TYR A 126 -10.14 19.48 -12.72
CA TYR A 126 -8.82 19.26 -13.32
C TYR A 126 -7.92 18.37 -12.45
N THR A 127 -7.93 18.55 -11.12
CA THR A 127 -7.14 17.71 -10.20
C THR A 127 -7.59 16.25 -10.26
N ARG A 128 -8.90 15.97 -10.31
CA ARG A 128 -9.42 14.61 -10.45
C ARG A 128 -8.89 13.91 -11.70
N ASN A 129 -8.75 14.64 -12.81
CA ASN A 129 -8.16 14.12 -14.05
C ASN A 129 -6.64 13.92 -13.93
N MET A 130 -5.92 14.88 -13.32
CA MET A 130 -4.47 14.74 -13.08
C MET A 130 -4.14 13.50 -12.25
N LEU A 131 -4.92 13.19 -11.20
CA LEU A 131 -4.72 12.00 -10.37
C LEU A 131 -4.84 10.70 -11.18
N ASN A 132 -5.82 10.61 -12.09
CA ASN A 132 -5.96 9.45 -12.97
C ASN A 132 -4.72 9.24 -13.85
N HIS A 133 -4.15 10.33 -14.37
CA HIS A 133 -2.97 10.29 -15.23
C HIS A 133 -1.69 10.00 -14.44
N LEU A 134 -1.55 10.58 -13.24
CA LEU A 134 -0.41 10.38 -12.33
C LEU A 134 -0.24 8.92 -11.93
N TYR A 135 -1.30 8.10 -11.99
CA TYR A 135 -1.21 6.66 -11.76
C TYR A 135 -0.16 5.99 -12.66
N ASN A 136 0.03 6.45 -13.90
CA ASN A 136 1.05 5.92 -14.82
C ASN A 136 2.48 5.99 -14.27
N LEU A 137 2.77 6.98 -13.41
CA LEU A 137 4.08 7.14 -12.78
C LEU A 137 4.35 6.04 -11.74
N PHE A 138 3.32 5.51 -11.09
CA PHE A 138 3.45 4.53 -10.00
C PHE A 138 3.43 3.09 -10.48
N LEU A 139 3.27 2.84 -11.79
CA LEU A 139 3.35 1.50 -12.35
C LEU A 139 4.83 1.04 -12.39
N PRO A 140 5.16 -0.13 -11.83
CA PRO A 140 6.49 -0.72 -11.96
C PRO A 140 6.93 -0.81 -13.43
N ARG A 141 8.19 -0.48 -13.71
CA ARG A 141 8.78 -0.61 -15.04
C ARG A 141 9.57 -1.92 -15.11
N ASN A 142 9.69 -2.49 -16.31
CA ASN A 142 10.37 -3.78 -16.51
C ASN A 142 11.90 -3.73 -16.27
N ASP A 143 12.48 -2.54 -16.19
CA ASP A 143 13.91 -2.36 -15.94
C ASP A 143 14.15 -2.18 -14.43
N ASN A 144 14.79 -3.19 -13.84
CA ASN A 144 15.05 -3.27 -12.40
C ASN A 144 16.44 -2.73 -12.01
N SER A 145 17.09 -1.93 -12.87
CA SER A 145 18.35 -1.29 -12.45
C SER A 145 18.09 -0.27 -11.33
N ALA A 146 18.94 -0.30 -10.30
CA ALA A 146 18.77 0.51 -9.10
C ALA A 146 18.71 2.02 -9.40
N ASP A 147 19.48 2.51 -10.38
CA ASP A 147 19.43 3.92 -10.83
C ASP A 147 18.05 4.30 -11.39
N ILE A 148 17.46 3.43 -12.21
CA ILE A 148 16.16 3.64 -12.83
C ILE A 148 15.04 3.64 -11.77
N ILE A 149 15.09 2.69 -10.82
CA ILE A 149 14.17 2.64 -9.69
C ILE A 149 14.27 3.93 -8.85
N ASN A 150 15.48 4.37 -8.52
CA ASN A 150 15.71 5.58 -7.74
C ASN A 150 15.18 6.83 -8.46
N ARG A 151 15.42 6.97 -9.77
CA ARG A 151 14.89 8.08 -10.57
C ARG A 151 13.36 8.13 -10.55
N GLN A 152 12.70 6.99 -10.70
CA GLN A 152 11.24 6.91 -10.61
C GLN A 152 10.75 7.24 -9.20
N ALA A 153 11.39 6.68 -8.17
CA ALA A 153 11.03 6.91 -6.77
C ALA A 153 11.08 8.41 -6.40
N VAL A 154 12.12 9.14 -6.83
CA VAL A 154 12.23 10.60 -6.60
C VAL A 154 11.03 11.35 -7.18
N LEU A 155 10.57 10.98 -8.38
CA LEU A 155 9.39 11.58 -9.00
C LEU A 155 8.10 11.23 -8.24
N CYS A 156 7.94 9.97 -7.81
CA CYS A 156 6.82 9.55 -6.97
C CYS A 156 6.78 10.33 -5.65
N HIS A 157 7.92 10.50 -4.98
CA HIS A 157 8.02 11.28 -3.74
C HIS A 157 7.56 12.72 -3.94
N ARG A 158 7.89 13.33 -5.07
CA ARG A 158 7.44 14.68 -5.40
C ARG A 158 5.93 14.75 -5.51
N VAL A 159 5.30 13.83 -6.25
CA VAL A 159 3.84 13.77 -6.37
C VAL A 159 3.19 13.61 -5.02
N LEU A 160 3.68 12.67 -4.20
CA LEU A 160 3.14 12.41 -2.86
C LEU A 160 3.25 13.63 -1.95
N ARG A 161 4.39 14.34 -1.98
CA ARG A 161 4.56 15.59 -1.22
C ARG A 161 3.57 16.67 -1.68
N THR A 162 3.37 16.84 -2.98
CA THR A 162 2.38 17.80 -3.49
C THR A 162 0.97 17.45 -3.04
N ILE A 163 0.61 16.16 -3.04
CA ILE A 163 -0.69 15.69 -2.55
C ILE A 163 -0.88 16.05 -1.07
N GLU A 164 0.11 15.79 -0.21
CA GLU A 164 0.05 16.19 1.20
C GLU A 164 -0.10 17.70 1.36
N THR A 165 0.73 18.50 0.67
CA THR A 165 0.65 19.97 0.72
C THR A 165 -0.74 20.46 0.33
N VAL A 166 -1.30 19.94 -0.77
CA VAL A 166 -2.65 20.31 -1.21
C VAL A 166 -3.72 19.88 -0.19
N ALA A 167 -3.63 18.66 0.34
CA ALA A 167 -4.59 18.14 1.32
C ALA A 167 -4.55 18.92 2.65
N GLN A 168 -3.36 19.36 3.08
CA GLN A 168 -3.16 20.13 4.31
C GLN A 168 -3.62 21.59 4.16
N GLU A 169 -3.21 22.25 3.08
CA GLU A 169 -3.37 23.70 2.92
C GLU A 169 -4.69 24.11 2.27
N SER A 170 -5.31 23.24 1.47
CA SER A 170 -6.51 23.61 0.72
C SER A 170 -7.74 23.68 1.60
N THR A 171 -8.57 24.69 1.32
CA THR A 171 -9.89 24.89 1.92
C THR A 171 -11.03 24.73 0.93
N ILE A 172 -10.73 24.40 -0.33
CA ILE A 172 -11.71 24.37 -1.44
C ILE A 172 -11.86 22.99 -2.09
N ILE A 173 -11.21 21.95 -1.55
CA ILE A 173 -11.35 20.56 -2.05
C ILE A 173 -12.80 20.09 -1.85
N GLU A 174 -13.44 19.71 -2.96
CA GLU A 174 -14.77 19.12 -2.97
C GLU A 174 -14.76 17.66 -2.52
N ARG A 175 -15.93 17.15 -2.11
CA ARG A 175 -16.09 15.76 -1.66
C ARG A 175 -15.60 14.75 -2.70
N GLU A 176 -15.96 14.96 -3.96
CA GLU A 176 -15.57 14.10 -5.08
C GLU A 176 -14.05 14.12 -5.31
N THR A 177 -13.39 15.24 -5.00
CA THR A 177 -11.94 15.39 -5.11
C THR A 177 -11.23 14.72 -3.94
N TRP A 178 -11.76 14.82 -2.72
CA TRP A 178 -11.30 14.02 -1.57
C TRP A 178 -11.39 12.52 -1.88
N ASP A 179 -12.54 12.06 -2.38
CA ASP A 179 -12.73 10.67 -2.79
C ASP A 179 -11.71 10.27 -3.88
N ALA A 180 -11.40 11.15 -4.83
CA ALA A 180 -10.38 10.90 -5.85
C ALA A 180 -8.96 10.79 -5.29
N PHE A 181 -8.57 11.64 -4.33
CA PHE A 181 -7.27 11.50 -3.63
C PHE A 181 -7.17 10.14 -2.94
N LEU A 182 -8.21 9.74 -2.19
CA LEU A 182 -8.20 8.47 -1.46
C LEU A 182 -8.18 7.28 -2.42
N LEU A 183 -8.98 7.29 -3.49
CA LEU A 183 -8.97 6.23 -4.50
C LEU A 183 -7.64 6.12 -5.24
N PHE A 184 -7.01 7.25 -5.58
CA PHE A 184 -5.68 7.28 -6.16
C PHE A 184 -4.65 6.67 -5.21
N LEU A 185 -4.62 7.09 -3.95
CA LEU A 185 -3.68 6.58 -2.94
C LEU A 185 -3.89 5.08 -2.68
N LEU A 186 -5.14 4.61 -2.65
CA LEU A 186 -5.45 3.18 -2.57
C LEU A 186 -4.96 2.40 -3.79
N ALA A 187 -5.15 2.93 -5.00
CA ALA A 187 -4.73 2.29 -6.24
C ALA A 187 -3.20 2.16 -6.35
N ILE A 188 -2.44 3.22 -6.02
CA ILE A 188 -0.97 3.17 -6.05
C ILE A 188 -0.42 2.22 -4.98
N ASN A 189 -1.05 2.17 -3.79
CA ASN A 189 -0.66 1.22 -2.74
C ASN A 189 -0.95 -0.21 -3.20
N ASP A 190 -2.12 -0.50 -3.78
CA ASP A 190 -2.43 -1.85 -4.26
C ASP A 190 -1.52 -2.31 -5.41
N THR A 191 -1.08 -1.36 -6.24
CA THR A 191 -0.14 -1.62 -7.33
C THR A 191 1.26 -1.94 -6.80
N LEU A 192 1.80 -1.09 -5.93
CA LEU A 192 3.19 -1.18 -5.46
C LEU A 192 3.39 -2.21 -4.32
N LEU A 193 2.35 -2.44 -3.51
CA LEU A 193 2.38 -3.41 -2.42
C LEU A 193 1.78 -4.76 -2.84
N ALA A 194 1.51 -4.96 -4.13
CA ALA A 194 1.02 -6.21 -4.69
C ALA A 194 1.94 -7.40 -4.31
N PRO A 195 1.37 -8.54 -3.85
CA PRO A 195 2.15 -9.76 -3.73
C PRO A 195 2.35 -10.46 -5.09
N PRO A 196 3.38 -11.30 -5.24
CA PRO A 196 4.50 -11.45 -4.32
C PRO A 196 5.45 -10.25 -4.38
N SER A 197 5.88 -9.75 -3.23
CA SER A 197 6.89 -8.70 -3.17
C SER A 197 8.26 -9.21 -3.61
N VAL A 198 8.95 -8.44 -4.44
CA VAL A 198 10.33 -8.72 -4.87
C VAL A 198 11.29 -7.85 -4.04
N PRO A 199 12.39 -8.39 -3.50
CA PRO A 199 13.40 -7.59 -2.82
C PRO A 199 13.93 -6.47 -3.74
N ASP A 200 14.16 -5.28 -3.17
CA ASP A 200 14.73 -4.12 -3.84
C ASP A 200 13.94 -3.63 -5.08
N ASP A 201 12.65 -3.97 -5.17
CA ASP A 201 11.73 -3.37 -6.15
C ASP A 201 11.31 -1.95 -5.74
N ILE A 202 10.74 -1.20 -6.69
CA ILE A 202 10.18 0.13 -6.42
C ILE A 202 9.17 0.13 -5.26
N GLY A 203 8.39 -0.94 -5.12
CA GLY A 203 7.46 -1.11 -4.01
C GLY A 203 8.16 -1.11 -2.65
N SER A 204 9.31 -1.77 -2.54
CA SER A 204 10.11 -1.85 -1.32
C SER A 204 10.72 -0.49 -0.96
N HIS A 205 11.17 0.29 -1.95
CA HIS A 205 11.68 1.65 -1.74
C HIS A 205 10.61 2.67 -1.34
N LEU A 206 9.38 2.51 -1.84
CA LEU A 206 8.30 3.48 -1.62
C LEU A 206 7.32 3.10 -0.52
N CYS A 207 7.29 1.84 -0.06
CA CYS A 207 6.21 1.30 0.77
C CYS A 207 5.90 2.14 2.01
N GLU A 208 6.92 2.54 2.78
CA GLU A 208 6.72 3.37 3.98
C GLU A 208 6.08 4.72 3.63
N ARG A 209 6.54 5.34 2.54
CA ARG A 209 6.06 6.65 2.12
C ARG A 209 4.63 6.62 1.61
N ILE A 210 4.28 5.69 0.72
CA ILE A 210 2.93 5.63 0.13
C ILE A 210 1.86 5.27 1.18
N LEU A 211 2.23 4.47 2.18
CA LEU A 211 1.35 4.14 3.31
C LEU A 211 1.22 5.33 4.27
N GLY A 212 2.31 6.02 4.57
CA GLY A 212 2.28 7.24 5.39
C GLY A 212 1.37 8.31 4.79
N VAL A 213 1.56 8.64 3.51
CA VAL A 213 0.73 9.62 2.79
C VAL A 213 -0.73 9.16 2.72
N LEU A 214 -0.98 7.86 2.48
CA LEU A 214 -2.35 7.31 2.50
C LEU A 214 -3.02 7.58 3.85
N VAL A 215 -2.36 7.24 4.96
CA VAL A 215 -2.94 7.39 6.30
C VAL A 215 -3.15 8.86 6.67
N GLU A 216 -2.18 9.72 6.39
CA GLU A 216 -2.26 11.15 6.68
C GLU A 216 -3.40 11.83 5.92
N VAL A 217 -3.44 11.64 4.59
CA VAL A 217 -4.51 12.19 3.74
C VAL A 217 -5.86 11.58 4.12
N TRP A 218 -5.91 10.32 4.56
CA TRP A 218 -7.13 9.70 5.05
C TRP A 218 -7.67 10.36 6.31
N LEU A 219 -6.80 10.74 7.27
CA LEU A 219 -7.21 11.47 8.47
C LEU A 219 -7.64 12.90 8.18
N LEU A 220 -6.94 13.60 7.28
CA LEU A 220 -7.37 14.90 6.78
C LEU A 220 -8.75 14.83 6.12
N ALA A 221 -9.00 13.79 5.30
CA ALA A 221 -10.33 13.53 4.74
C ALA A 221 -11.37 13.23 5.84
N CYS A 222 -11.02 12.47 6.89
CA CYS A 222 -11.93 12.26 8.03
C CYS A 222 -12.33 13.57 8.72
N HIS A 223 -11.40 14.53 8.80
CA HIS A 223 -11.67 15.85 9.36
C HIS A 223 -12.50 16.75 8.42
N ARG A 224 -12.19 16.78 7.11
CA ARG A 224 -12.80 17.71 6.14
C ARG A 224 -14.03 17.18 5.41
N SER A 225 -14.05 15.90 5.06
CA SER A 225 -15.09 15.24 4.26
C SER A 225 -15.10 13.74 4.56
N PHE A 226 -15.73 13.34 5.67
CA PHE A 226 -15.60 11.99 6.23
C PHE A 226 -15.85 10.88 5.18
N PRO A 227 -14.88 9.95 4.97
CA PRO A 227 -14.98 8.97 3.88
C PRO A 227 -16.18 8.05 4.01
N SER A 228 -16.78 7.71 2.86
CA SER A 228 -17.96 6.84 2.79
C SER A 228 -17.65 5.42 3.31
N PRO A 229 -18.67 4.66 3.76
CA PRO A 229 -18.48 3.27 4.16
C PRO A 229 -17.84 2.39 3.07
N SER A 230 -18.14 2.64 1.80
CA SER A 230 -17.54 1.93 0.66
C SER A 230 -16.03 2.18 0.55
N LEU A 231 -15.57 3.41 0.79
CA LEU A 231 -14.13 3.72 0.81
C LEU A 231 -13.42 3.01 1.97
N TRP A 232 -13.99 3.05 3.16
CA TRP A 232 -13.43 2.33 4.31
C TRP A 232 -13.40 0.81 4.10
N LYS A 233 -14.44 0.24 3.50
CA LYS A 233 -14.45 -1.17 3.10
C LYS A 233 -13.29 -1.48 2.16
N THR A 234 -13.12 -0.65 1.14
CA THR A 234 -12.05 -0.78 0.14
C THR A 234 -10.67 -0.71 0.80
N PHE A 235 -10.43 0.29 1.65
CA PHE A 235 -9.16 0.41 2.36
C PHE A 235 -8.87 -0.82 3.22
N ARG A 236 -9.86 -1.32 3.98
CA ARG A 236 -9.71 -2.52 4.79
C ARG A 236 -9.38 -3.77 3.95
N GLU A 237 -10.09 -3.99 2.85
CA GLU A 237 -9.86 -5.14 1.97
C GLU A 237 -8.47 -5.10 1.34
N LEU A 238 -8.03 -3.93 0.88
CA LEU A 238 -6.71 -3.74 0.30
C LEU A 238 -5.60 -3.85 1.35
N ALA A 239 -5.76 -3.24 2.53
CA ALA A 239 -4.80 -3.40 3.63
C ALA A 239 -4.62 -4.87 4.04
N CYS A 240 -5.69 -5.67 4.03
CA CYS A 240 -5.61 -7.11 4.28
C CYS A 240 -4.74 -7.87 3.25
N SER A 241 -4.64 -7.38 2.01
CA SER A 241 -3.79 -7.96 0.96
C SER A 241 -2.32 -7.55 1.07
N TRP A 242 -2.04 -6.41 1.74
CA TRP A 242 -0.70 -5.88 1.95
C TRP A 242 -0.02 -6.38 3.24
N ARG A 243 -0.65 -7.29 3.99
CA ARG A 243 -0.16 -7.81 5.30
C ARG A 243 1.21 -8.51 5.27
N HIS A 244 1.73 -8.79 4.09
CA HIS A 244 3.09 -9.30 3.90
C HIS A 244 4.17 -8.20 3.92
N ARG A 245 3.78 -6.91 3.95
CA ARG A 245 4.67 -5.75 4.00
C ARG A 245 4.74 -5.20 5.43
N ILE A 246 5.94 -5.17 6.01
CA ILE A 246 6.15 -4.72 7.40
C ILE A 246 5.72 -3.26 7.63
N ALA A 247 5.95 -2.39 6.63
CA ALA A 247 5.60 -0.98 6.66
C ALA A 247 4.10 -0.74 6.94
N LEU A 248 3.21 -1.65 6.52
CA LEU A 248 1.78 -1.54 6.84
C LEU A 248 1.54 -1.57 8.34
N VAL A 249 2.17 -2.50 9.05
CA VAL A 249 1.99 -2.66 10.49
C VAL A 249 2.67 -1.53 11.25
N ASP A 250 3.81 -1.03 10.76
CA ASP A 250 4.45 0.15 11.34
C ASP A 250 3.53 1.38 11.29
N GLN A 251 2.94 1.67 10.12
CA GLN A 251 1.99 2.79 9.96
C GLN A 251 0.69 2.57 10.74
N TRP A 252 0.18 1.33 10.76
CA TRP A 252 -1.00 0.96 11.54
C TRP A 252 -0.77 1.16 13.04
N ASN A 253 0.40 0.80 13.58
CA ASN A 253 0.74 1.03 14.97
C ASN A 253 0.78 2.53 15.31
N LYS A 254 1.48 3.33 14.48
CA LYS A 254 1.61 4.77 14.66
C LYS A 254 0.26 5.47 14.73
N VAL A 255 -0.60 5.23 13.74
CA VAL A 255 -1.89 5.92 13.66
C VAL A 255 -2.85 5.51 14.78
N ASN A 256 -2.86 4.23 15.16
CA ASN A 256 -3.71 3.79 16.26
C ASN A 256 -3.23 4.33 17.60
N LEU A 257 -1.92 4.48 17.82
CA LEU A 257 -1.38 5.09 19.04
C LEU A 257 -1.77 6.58 19.13
N ALA A 258 -1.60 7.34 18.04
CA ALA A 258 -1.98 8.74 17.97
C ALA A 258 -3.48 8.90 18.27
N LEU A 259 -4.35 8.20 17.55
CA LEU A 259 -5.80 8.25 17.76
C LEU A 259 -6.22 7.79 19.15
N THR A 260 -5.61 6.74 19.69
CA THR A 260 -5.90 6.25 21.05
C THR A 260 -5.60 7.33 22.09
N THR A 261 -4.50 8.06 21.93
CA THR A 261 -4.14 9.16 22.84
C THR A 261 -5.20 10.25 22.85
N HIS A 262 -5.71 10.65 21.68
CA HIS A 262 -6.81 11.60 21.59
C HIS A 262 -8.13 11.06 22.17
N VAL A 263 -8.45 9.79 21.92
CA VAL A 263 -9.64 9.12 22.48
C VAL A 263 -9.61 9.17 24.02
N LEU A 264 -8.48 8.83 24.61
CA LEU A 264 -8.31 8.85 26.07
C LEU A 264 -8.43 10.26 26.65
N GLN A 265 -7.89 11.26 25.97
CA GLN A 265 -7.97 12.66 26.41
C GLN A 265 -9.42 13.14 26.55
N PHE A 266 -10.30 12.86 25.58
CA PHE A 266 -11.70 13.30 25.70
C PHE A 266 -12.57 12.34 26.54
N MET A 267 -12.17 11.07 26.71
CA MET A 267 -12.89 10.12 27.57
C MET A 267 -12.62 10.37 29.07
N TYR A 268 -11.38 10.66 29.43
CA TYR A 268 -10.92 10.72 30.83
C TYR A 268 -10.43 12.12 31.24
N GLY A 269 -10.33 13.06 30.31
CA GLY A 269 -9.89 14.43 30.56
C GLY A 269 -8.37 14.59 30.62
N SER A 270 -7.93 15.83 30.84
CA SER A 270 -6.51 16.23 30.83
C SER A 270 -5.65 15.66 31.95
N HIS A 271 -6.25 15.01 32.95
CA HIS A 271 -5.54 14.36 34.05
C HIS A 271 -5.09 12.94 33.71
N PHE A 272 -5.59 12.37 32.61
CA PHE A 272 -5.17 11.04 32.16
C PHE A 272 -3.71 11.08 31.64
N PRO A 273 -2.87 10.09 31.96
CA PRO A 273 -1.49 10.04 31.46
C PRO A 273 -1.42 10.08 29.93
N THR A 274 -0.69 11.04 29.37
CA THR A 274 -0.48 11.14 27.92
C THR A 274 0.58 10.14 27.46
N ALA A 275 0.29 9.39 26.40
CA ALA A 275 1.29 8.55 25.75
C ALA A 275 2.40 9.41 25.12
N LYS A 276 3.64 8.93 25.11
CA LYS A 276 4.69 9.55 24.32
C LYS A 276 4.44 9.21 22.84
N ILE A 277 4.25 10.24 22.02
CA ILE A 277 4.18 10.14 20.56
C ILE A 277 5.43 10.87 20.04
N SER A 278 6.05 10.36 18.97
CA SER A 278 7.13 11.09 18.28
C SER A 278 6.63 12.47 17.85
N ASP A 279 7.49 13.49 17.88
CA ASP A 279 7.14 14.84 17.40
C ASP A 279 6.60 14.79 15.96
N ASP A 280 7.19 13.94 15.11
CA ASP A 280 6.75 13.72 13.71
C ASP A 280 5.32 13.17 13.63
N ASP A 281 4.94 12.28 14.55
CA ASP A 281 3.64 11.61 14.55
C ASP A 281 2.58 12.42 15.33
N SER A 282 2.98 13.46 16.07
CA SER A 282 2.09 14.30 16.89
C SER A 282 1.11 15.14 16.06
N HIS A 283 1.47 15.43 14.82
CA HIS A 283 0.68 16.22 13.88
C HIS A 283 -0.24 15.38 12.99
N LEU A 284 -0.21 14.05 13.15
CA LEU A 284 -0.95 13.11 12.30
C LEU A 284 -2.47 13.28 12.41
N VAL A 285 -2.97 13.63 13.59
CA VAL A 285 -4.40 13.88 13.84
C VAL A 285 -4.63 15.39 13.91
N PRO A 286 -5.51 15.98 13.08
CA PRO A 286 -5.79 17.42 13.14
C PRO A 286 -6.31 17.83 14.53
N THR A 287 -5.76 18.90 15.09
CA THR A 287 -6.05 19.34 16.46
C THR A 287 -7.49 19.83 16.65
N ASP A 288 -8.15 20.25 15.57
CA ASP A 288 -9.54 20.69 15.50
C ASP A 288 -10.50 19.61 14.97
N MET A 289 -10.04 18.36 14.85
CA MET A 289 -10.89 17.23 14.48
C MET A 289 -11.90 16.92 15.61
N SER A 290 -13.17 16.73 15.26
CA SER A 290 -14.21 16.46 16.24
C SER A 290 -14.02 15.10 16.93
N ASN A 291 -14.42 14.99 18.20
CA ASN A 291 -14.33 13.74 18.96
C ASN A 291 -15.08 12.57 18.27
N GLU A 292 -16.20 12.87 17.61
CA GLU A 292 -16.94 11.85 16.83
C GLU A 292 -16.12 11.34 15.65
N CYS A 293 -15.51 12.25 14.87
CA CYS A 293 -14.65 11.85 13.76
C CYS A 293 -13.43 11.06 14.26
N ILE A 294 -12.80 11.48 15.36
CA ILE A 294 -11.67 10.78 15.98
C ILE A 294 -12.10 9.37 16.41
N ALA A 295 -13.21 9.22 17.13
CA ALA A 295 -13.70 7.93 17.59
C ALA A 295 -14.04 6.98 16.42
N GLN A 296 -14.67 7.51 15.36
CA GLN A 296 -14.98 6.75 14.15
C GLN A 296 -13.71 6.34 13.40
N ALA A 297 -12.76 7.27 13.19
CA ALA A 297 -11.50 6.97 12.51
C ALA A 297 -10.68 5.95 13.29
N TRP A 298 -10.55 6.13 14.62
CA TRP A 298 -9.89 5.20 15.54
C TRP A 298 -10.45 3.80 15.44
N PHE A 299 -11.77 3.64 15.62
CA PHE A 299 -12.42 2.34 15.55
C PHE A 299 -12.18 1.66 14.19
N ARG A 300 -12.28 2.42 13.10
CA ARG A 300 -12.15 1.87 11.73
C ARG A 300 -10.71 1.48 11.41
N LEU A 301 -9.74 2.32 11.74
CA LEU A 301 -8.32 2.07 11.54
C LEU A 301 -7.81 0.89 12.39
N LEU A 302 -8.31 0.75 13.62
CA LEU A 302 -7.99 -0.40 14.47
C LEU A 302 -8.39 -1.72 13.80
N HIS A 303 -9.51 -1.74 13.07
CA HIS A 303 -10.04 -2.92 12.39
C HIS A 303 -9.50 -3.14 10.96
N THR A 304 -8.66 -2.24 10.45
CA THR A 304 -8.10 -2.30 9.09
C THR A 304 -7.19 -3.51 8.88
N LEU A 305 -6.39 -3.90 9.88
CA LEU A 305 -5.45 -5.03 9.78
C LEU A 305 -6.13 -6.41 9.80
N GLY A 306 -7.40 -6.49 10.20
CA GLY A 306 -8.09 -7.76 10.41
C GLY A 306 -7.60 -8.48 11.67
N ASN A 307 -7.66 -9.81 11.70
CA ASN A 307 -7.19 -10.59 12.84
C ASN A 307 -5.65 -10.74 12.81
N PRO A 308 -4.91 -10.17 13.76
CA PRO A 308 -3.44 -10.26 13.77
C PRO A 308 -2.91 -11.69 13.87
N VAL A 309 -3.67 -12.62 14.47
CA VAL A 309 -3.28 -14.04 14.57
C VAL A 309 -3.13 -14.71 13.20
N ASP A 310 -3.80 -14.18 12.17
CA ASP A 310 -3.65 -14.66 10.79
C ASP A 310 -2.23 -14.47 10.25
N LEU A 311 -1.46 -13.51 10.80
CA LEU A 311 -0.07 -13.29 10.40
C LEU A 311 0.83 -14.48 10.75
N CYS A 312 0.44 -15.34 11.69
CA CYS A 312 1.17 -16.57 11.99
C CYS A 312 0.90 -17.70 10.97
N ARG A 313 0.00 -17.48 10.00
CA ARG A 313 -0.49 -18.51 9.07
C ARG A 313 -0.27 -18.07 7.62
N PRO A 314 0.88 -18.40 7.00
CA PRO A 314 1.17 -18.08 5.60
C PRO A 314 0.06 -18.54 4.64
N GLU A 315 -0.63 -19.63 4.96
CA GLU A 315 -1.73 -20.18 4.16
C GLU A 315 -2.94 -19.24 4.11
N VAL A 316 -3.13 -18.38 5.11
CA VAL A 316 -4.20 -17.37 5.12
C VAL A 316 -3.77 -16.10 4.40
N ILE A 317 -2.52 -15.67 4.61
CA ILE A 317 -2.00 -14.45 3.96
C ILE A 317 -1.83 -14.65 2.45
N SER A 318 -1.47 -15.86 2.02
CA SER A 318 -1.27 -16.20 0.61
C SER A 318 -2.55 -16.42 -0.20
N GLN A 319 -3.73 -16.44 0.44
CA GLN A 319 -5.03 -16.57 -0.22
C GLN A 319 -5.45 -15.25 -0.91
N THR A 320 -4.68 -14.80 -1.89
CA THR A 320 -5.01 -13.64 -2.71
C THR A 320 -4.97 -13.99 -4.20
N PRO A 321 -5.79 -13.33 -5.05
CA PRO A 321 -5.78 -13.58 -6.49
C PRO A 321 -4.38 -13.42 -7.12
N LYS A 322 -3.59 -12.45 -6.64
CA LYS A 322 -2.24 -12.17 -7.15
C LYS A 322 -1.25 -13.29 -6.80
N PHE A 323 -1.32 -13.86 -5.59
CA PHE A 323 -0.52 -15.03 -5.21
C PHE A 323 -0.88 -16.28 -6.03
N TYR A 324 -2.18 -16.53 -6.26
CA TYR A 324 -2.62 -17.65 -7.11
C TYR A 324 -2.18 -17.47 -8.56
N HIS A 325 -2.33 -16.26 -9.12
CA HIS A 325 -1.86 -15.96 -10.46
C HIS A 325 -0.35 -16.23 -10.60
N PHE A 326 0.44 -15.79 -9.61
CA PHE A 326 1.87 -16.08 -9.59
C PHE A 326 2.16 -17.58 -9.58
N ALA A 327 1.53 -18.36 -8.69
CA ALA A 327 1.75 -19.81 -8.60
C ALA A 327 1.33 -20.56 -9.89
N LEU A 328 0.29 -20.08 -10.59
CA LEU A 328 -0.11 -20.64 -11.89
C LEU A 328 0.86 -20.29 -13.02
N SER A 329 1.55 -19.16 -12.93
CA SER A 329 2.50 -18.68 -13.94
C SER A 329 3.95 -19.10 -13.71
N SER A 330 4.29 -19.53 -12.49
CA SER A 330 5.66 -19.85 -12.08
C SER A 330 5.96 -21.35 -12.20
N GLU A 331 7.08 -21.70 -12.81
CA GLU A 331 7.55 -23.10 -12.88
C GLU A 331 8.12 -23.62 -11.55
N MET A 332 8.46 -22.72 -10.62
CA MET A 332 9.24 -23.04 -9.40
C MET A 332 8.40 -23.07 -8.11
N VAL A 333 7.27 -22.37 -8.05
CA VAL A 333 6.44 -22.23 -6.84
C VAL A 333 5.04 -22.73 -7.12
N ILE A 334 4.75 -23.96 -6.68
CA ILE A 334 3.44 -24.60 -6.87
C ILE A 334 2.47 -24.14 -5.76
N ASP A 335 2.97 -23.89 -4.56
CA ASP A 335 2.17 -23.50 -3.39
C ASP A 335 2.42 -22.03 -2.99
N PRO A 336 1.42 -21.14 -3.11
CA PRO A 336 1.53 -19.74 -2.70
C PRO A 336 2.07 -19.49 -1.29
N CYS A 337 1.77 -20.37 -0.32
CA CYS A 337 2.17 -20.17 1.07
C CYS A 337 3.68 -20.33 1.30
N GLN A 338 4.39 -20.95 0.35
CA GLN A 338 5.82 -21.19 0.41
C GLN A 338 6.64 -20.04 -0.20
N HIS A 339 5.98 -18.99 -0.70
CA HIS A 339 6.68 -17.88 -1.33
C HIS A 339 7.64 -17.19 -0.34
N PRO A 340 8.92 -16.93 -0.70
CA PRO A 340 9.93 -16.39 0.23
C PRO A 340 9.55 -15.06 0.90
N CYS A 341 8.73 -14.23 0.24
CA CYS A 341 8.27 -12.97 0.84
C CYS A 341 7.48 -13.16 2.14
N LEU A 342 6.90 -14.34 2.38
CA LEU A 342 6.13 -14.63 3.59
C LEU A 342 7.02 -15.00 4.78
N ALA A 343 8.34 -15.20 4.58
CA ALA A 343 9.28 -15.50 5.66
C ALA A 343 9.38 -14.37 6.72
N VAL A 344 8.95 -13.16 6.39
CA VAL A 344 8.93 -12.00 7.30
C VAL A 344 7.72 -12.00 8.24
N LEU A 345 6.70 -12.83 7.99
CA LEU A 345 5.44 -12.83 8.74
C LEU A 345 5.58 -12.95 10.27
N PRO A 346 6.49 -13.77 10.84
CA PRO A 346 6.69 -13.79 12.30
C PRO A 346 7.12 -12.43 12.87
N GLN A 347 7.96 -11.68 12.14
CA GLN A 347 8.36 -10.33 12.53
C GLN A 347 7.18 -9.34 12.44
N ILE A 348 6.37 -9.46 11.40
CA ILE A 348 5.17 -8.64 11.22
C ILE A 348 4.17 -8.91 12.35
N PHE A 349 3.95 -10.18 12.70
CA PHE A 349 3.12 -10.58 13.83
C PHE A 349 3.63 -9.99 15.15
N TYR A 350 4.92 -10.13 15.43
CA TYR A 350 5.53 -9.54 16.63
C TYR A 350 5.29 -8.03 16.71
N LYS A 351 5.53 -7.30 15.61
CA LYS A 351 5.27 -5.85 15.56
C LYS A 351 3.80 -5.49 15.77
N ALA A 352 2.87 -6.27 15.21
CA ALA A 352 1.44 -6.04 15.40
C ALA A 352 1.03 -6.25 16.87
N MET A 353 1.51 -7.34 17.49
CA MET A 353 1.23 -7.63 18.90
C MET A 353 1.89 -6.62 19.85
N LYS A 354 3.11 -6.16 19.54
CA LYS A 354 3.76 -5.07 20.28
C LYS A 354 2.94 -3.79 20.21
N GLY A 355 2.43 -3.44 19.03
CA GLY A 355 1.52 -2.32 18.85
C GLY A 355 0.26 -2.43 19.72
N ILE A 356 -0.40 -3.59 19.71
CA ILE A 356 -1.57 -3.85 20.56
C ILE A 356 -1.22 -3.74 22.05
N SER A 357 -0.09 -4.32 22.48
CA SER A 357 0.40 -4.18 23.85
C SER A 357 0.57 -2.72 24.24
N ASN A 358 1.19 -1.91 23.36
CA ASN A 358 1.36 -0.49 23.59
C ASN A 358 0.01 0.24 23.75
N LEU A 359 -1.00 -0.09 22.96
CA LEU A 359 -2.33 0.49 23.12
C LEU A 359 -2.93 0.12 24.49
N VAL A 360 -2.78 -1.13 24.93
CA VAL A 360 -3.25 -1.58 26.25
C VAL A 360 -2.54 -0.82 27.38
N ASP A 361 -1.21 -0.69 27.31
CA ASP A 361 -0.42 0.04 28.30
C ASP A 361 -0.89 1.49 28.42
N VAL A 362 -1.16 2.13 27.29
CA VAL A 362 -1.70 3.50 27.22
C VAL A 362 -3.10 3.59 27.84
N PHE A 363 -3.99 2.63 27.59
CA PHE A 363 -5.30 2.53 28.27
C PHE A 363 -5.18 2.33 29.78
N LEU A 364 -4.12 1.65 30.25
CA LEU A 364 -3.85 1.43 31.67
C LEU A 364 -3.13 2.62 32.33
N GLY A 365 -2.78 3.67 31.57
CA GLY A 365 -2.04 4.82 32.07
C GLY A 365 -0.57 4.52 32.41
N ILE A 366 -0.02 3.43 31.86
CA ILE A 366 1.38 3.06 32.05
C ILE A 366 2.23 3.90 31.10
N ALA A 367 2.97 4.87 31.66
CA ALA A 367 3.92 5.66 30.89
C ALA A 367 5.03 4.75 30.35
N GLN A 368 5.25 4.76 29.03
CA GLN A 368 6.27 3.91 28.41
C GLN A 368 7.69 4.33 28.83
N PRO A 369 8.57 3.41 29.27
CA PRO A 369 9.99 3.70 29.48
C PRO A 369 10.74 3.79 28.13
N ASP A 370 11.80 4.61 28.08
CA ASP A 370 12.58 5.02 26.88
C ASP A 370 13.44 3.91 26.22
N ILE A 371 13.01 2.64 26.19
CA ILE A 371 13.89 1.55 25.73
C ILE A 371 13.46 1.04 24.35
N GLU A 372 13.94 1.72 23.30
CA GLU A 372 14.05 1.16 21.96
C GLU A 372 15.38 0.40 21.82
N GLU A 373 15.46 -0.82 22.36
CA GLU A 373 16.44 -1.78 21.84
C GLU A 373 15.82 -2.55 20.66
N PRO A 374 16.46 -2.59 19.49
CA PRO A 374 16.00 -3.43 18.38
C PRO A 374 16.14 -4.90 18.77
N VAL A 375 15.01 -5.52 19.12
CA VAL A 375 14.94 -6.98 19.29
C VAL A 375 15.15 -7.64 17.93
N HIS A 376 16.38 -8.04 17.64
CA HIS A 376 16.68 -8.92 16.53
C HIS A 376 16.07 -10.30 16.80
N ILE A 377 14.94 -10.60 16.18
CA ILE A 377 14.42 -11.97 16.14
C ILE A 377 15.32 -12.77 15.19
N PRO A 378 16.01 -13.82 15.65
CA PRO A 378 16.85 -14.62 14.77
C PRO A 378 15.99 -15.28 13.68
N ARG A 379 16.35 -15.07 12.41
CA ARG A 379 15.82 -15.84 11.28
C ARG A 379 16.23 -17.30 11.48
N THR A 380 15.38 -18.10 12.12
CA THR A 380 15.67 -19.51 12.37
C THR A 380 15.30 -20.31 11.13
N TYR A 381 16.25 -20.44 10.21
CA TYR A 381 16.31 -21.59 9.32
C TYR A 381 17.64 -22.32 9.55
N SER A 382 17.48 -23.58 9.93
CA SER A 382 18.52 -24.55 10.21
C SER A 382 19.36 -24.86 8.96
N GLN A 383 20.67 -24.66 9.07
CA GLN A 383 21.65 -25.41 8.28
C GLN A 383 22.43 -26.34 9.24
N PRO A 384 22.69 -27.60 8.88
CA PRO A 384 23.46 -28.51 9.70
C PRO A 384 24.95 -28.23 9.45
N THR A 385 25.62 -27.56 10.38
CA THR A 385 27.08 -27.46 10.35
C THR A 385 27.70 -28.34 11.43
N SER A 386 28.57 -29.20 10.92
CA SER A 386 29.46 -30.11 11.61
C SER A 386 30.30 -29.43 12.70
N SER A 387 30.42 -30.18 13.80
CA SER A 387 31.30 -29.98 14.95
C SER A 387 32.70 -29.42 14.67
N SER A 388 33.12 -28.43 15.45
CA SER A 388 34.48 -28.40 15.98
C SER A 388 34.52 -27.72 17.36
N SER A 389 35.37 -28.30 18.19
CA SER A 389 35.54 -28.16 19.63
C SER A 389 36.13 -26.83 20.09
N SER A 390 35.72 -26.35 21.27
CA SER A 390 36.67 -25.91 22.31
C SER A 390 35.98 -25.73 23.67
N THR A 391 36.44 -26.51 24.64
CA THR A 391 36.07 -26.54 26.07
C THR A 391 36.67 -25.37 26.86
N PRO A 392 36.00 -24.85 27.90
CA PRO A 392 36.63 -24.09 29.00
C PRO A 392 37.15 -25.02 30.12
N PRO A 393 38.14 -24.58 30.93
CA PRO A 393 38.92 -25.47 31.78
C PRO A 393 38.27 -25.82 33.13
N HIS A 394 38.47 -27.09 33.47
CA HIS A 394 38.49 -27.75 34.77
C HIS A 394 38.26 -26.93 36.06
N ASN A 395 37.33 -27.41 36.89
CA ASN A 395 37.58 -27.56 38.32
C ASN A 395 37.20 -28.96 38.80
N ARG A 396 38.15 -29.63 39.46
CA ARG A 396 38.10 -31.03 39.92
C ARG A 396 37.16 -31.23 41.11
N ARG A 397 36.37 -32.31 41.06
CA ARG A 397 35.98 -33.26 42.13
C ARG A 397 35.08 -34.28 41.40
N GLY A 398 35.44 -35.53 41.13
CA GLY A 398 36.06 -36.53 41.99
C GLY A 398 35.00 -37.56 42.35
N PHE A 399 34.74 -38.54 41.47
CA PHE A 399 34.60 -39.96 41.82
C PHE A 399 34.33 -40.82 40.57
N SER A 400 34.83 -42.04 40.62
CA SER A 400 35.08 -42.95 39.51
C SER A 400 34.02 -44.04 39.42
N LYS A 401 33.71 -44.44 38.18
CA LYS A 401 33.45 -45.82 37.72
C LYS A 401 32.18 -46.54 38.22
N ASN A 402 31.26 -46.83 37.30
CA ASN A 402 31.22 -48.13 36.59
C ASN A 402 30.05 -48.21 35.60
N LEU A 403 30.35 -48.44 34.32
CA LEU A 403 29.47 -49.17 33.39
C LEU A 403 29.94 -50.64 33.39
N PRO A 404 29.04 -51.58 33.11
CA PRO A 404 29.28 -52.40 31.92
C PRO A 404 28.10 -52.37 30.93
N LYS A 405 28.49 -52.62 29.68
CA LYS A 405 27.69 -52.66 28.45
C LYS A 405 27.06 -54.05 28.22
N ASP A 406 26.22 -54.06 27.17
CA ASP A 406 25.97 -55.11 26.16
C ASP A 406 24.56 -55.76 26.16
N PRO A 407 24.09 -56.32 25.01
CA PRO A 407 24.05 -55.70 23.68
C PRO A 407 22.77 -56.08 22.86
N THR A 408 22.68 -55.59 21.62
CA THR A 408 21.95 -56.14 20.46
C THR A 408 20.41 -56.33 20.52
N ASN A 409 19.67 -55.67 19.61
CA ASN A 409 18.98 -56.41 18.54
C ASN A 409 18.49 -55.56 17.35
N LYS A 410 18.40 -56.24 16.22
CA LYS A 410 18.11 -55.83 14.83
C LYS A 410 16.64 -55.44 14.57
N GLY A 411 16.41 -54.78 13.42
CA GLY A 411 15.17 -54.91 12.61
C GLY A 411 14.44 -53.56 12.38
N MET A 412 14.67 -52.83 11.28
CA MET A 412 14.10 -52.99 9.93
C MET A 412 12.61 -52.55 9.82
N GLN A 413 12.36 -51.46 9.08
CA GLN A 413 11.48 -51.37 7.88
C GLN A 413 10.85 -49.98 7.70
N LYS A 414 11.03 -49.46 6.47
CA LYS A 414 10.32 -48.32 5.89
C LYS A 414 8.91 -48.75 5.48
N ALA A 415 7.93 -47.86 5.62
CA ALA A 415 6.69 -47.92 4.86
C ALA A 415 6.17 -46.51 4.56
N SER A 416 6.14 -46.18 3.27
CA SER A 416 5.39 -45.06 2.68
C SER A 416 3.93 -45.46 2.53
N LEU A 417 3.00 -44.51 2.68
CA LEU A 417 1.60 -44.69 2.27
C LEU A 417 1.10 -43.45 1.52
N ILE A 418 0.89 -43.64 0.21
CA ILE A 418 0.06 -42.82 -0.67
C ILE A 418 -1.16 -43.68 -1.02
N SER A 419 -2.37 -43.19 -0.73
CA SER A 419 -3.65 -43.52 -1.39
C SER A 419 -4.74 -42.66 -0.71
N ASN A 420 -5.55 -41.85 -1.40
CA ASN A 420 -6.67 -42.29 -2.23
C ASN A 420 -7.19 -41.14 -3.12
N LEU A 421 -7.29 -41.40 -4.41
CA LEU A 421 -8.25 -40.76 -5.33
C LEU A 421 -8.94 -41.91 -6.08
N THR A 422 -10.26 -42.00 -5.99
CA THR A 422 -11.05 -42.83 -6.90
C THR A 422 -12.13 -42.00 -7.58
N SER A 423 -12.23 -42.27 -8.87
CA SER A 423 -13.07 -41.67 -9.90
C SER A 423 -14.44 -42.35 -9.94
N VAL A 424 -15.47 -41.61 -10.38
CA VAL A 424 -16.66 -42.20 -11.02
C VAL A 424 -17.03 -41.39 -12.28
N LYS A 425 -16.97 -42.05 -13.44
CA LYS A 425 -17.64 -41.77 -14.74
C LYS A 425 -18.75 -42.85 -14.87
N SER A 426 -19.83 -42.81 -15.67
CA SER A 426 -20.44 -41.94 -16.68
C SER A 426 -21.73 -42.65 -17.20
N GLY A 427 -22.65 -41.94 -17.89
CA GLY A 427 -23.70 -42.52 -18.74
C GLY A 427 -24.80 -41.50 -19.10
N VAL A 428 -24.65 -40.67 -20.14
CA VAL A 428 -25.10 -40.82 -21.56
C VAL A 428 -26.62 -40.73 -21.78
N ASN A 429 -27.07 -39.63 -22.42
CA ASN A 429 -27.87 -39.65 -23.66
C ASN A 429 -28.04 -38.23 -24.26
N GLN A 430 -27.70 -38.10 -25.55
CA GLN A 430 -28.00 -37.00 -26.48
C GLN A 430 -29.15 -37.44 -27.41
N PRO A 431 -29.89 -36.52 -28.07
CA PRO A 431 -29.58 -36.10 -29.46
C PRO A 431 -29.80 -34.58 -29.71
N LEU A 432 -28.90 -33.88 -30.43
CA LEU A 432 -28.81 -33.59 -31.88
C LEU A 432 -29.82 -32.55 -32.48
N CYS A 433 -29.23 -31.41 -32.88
CA CYS A 433 -29.47 -30.51 -34.03
C CYS A 433 -30.87 -29.96 -34.39
N HIS A 434 -30.98 -28.62 -34.49
CA HIS A 434 -31.20 -27.93 -35.78
C HIS A 434 -31.02 -26.40 -35.72
N ASN A 435 -30.30 -25.87 -36.71
CA ASN A 435 -30.30 -24.47 -37.13
C ASN A 435 -31.68 -24.07 -37.66
N LEU A 436 -32.11 -22.83 -37.42
CA LEU A 436 -33.02 -22.08 -38.29
C LEU A 436 -32.82 -20.57 -38.13
N SER A 437 -32.29 -19.95 -39.19
CA SER A 437 -32.48 -18.54 -39.54
C SER A 437 -33.86 -18.34 -40.18
N SER A 438 -34.55 -17.23 -39.87
CA SER A 438 -35.24 -16.33 -40.83
C SER A 438 -36.31 -15.46 -40.14
N ASN A 439 -36.21 -14.15 -40.38
CA ASN A 439 -37.26 -13.14 -40.61
C ASN A 439 -38.40 -12.95 -39.59
N CYS A 440 -38.38 -11.82 -38.88
CA CYS A 440 -39.22 -10.66 -39.20
C CYS A 440 -38.65 -9.38 -38.57
#